data_AF-A0A9P7SSQ1-F1
#
_entry.id   AF-A0A9P7SSQ1-F1
#
_cell.length_a   1.000
_cell.length_b   1.000
_cell.length_c   1.000
_cell.angle_alpha   90.00
_cell.angle_beta   90.00
_cell.angle_gamma   90.00
#
_symmetry.space_group_name_H-M   'P 1'
#
loop_
_entity.id
_entity.type
_entity.pdbx_description
1 polymer ?
#
loop_
_entity_poly.entity_id
_entity_poly.type
_entity_poly.pdbx_seq_one_letter_code
_entity_poly.pdbx_strand_id
1 'polypeptide(L)'
;MAGDDPRNHRNMNQTMASVHDRCSPRLRPSLENLPLELLESILIYSKTLALPRSSPLLGAKLSGRATLLRLFRVAFFNTWEMLFGMPLKRWCETQSNGTSWLSDDPSLQCDLLSMPWADIDFILEAHQVWADKYARGRWYRHYENETTAWRVIEGMYSKNVHVRDQYIQHALQHEEKTWKYNARACFEADYERALHFPPLPWIFLAGCLMASPDVHPEVHPPVHLLTGPWDEEKKRRLFWLVRAGASVTRGFMKSGWKVRLACLDATVIYAKEPDSLIINCLIGPWIFRGGFPEDVRHKRLVDVCSRLDRGGDTLDMREVLREAVRAMDSDGQFTEHHFPDAEYRYRERVFGERPVEE
;
A
#
# COMPACT_ATOMS: atom_id res chain seq x y z
N MET A 1 -30.22 -3.21 112.06
CA MET A 1 -30.90 -3.04 110.76
C MET A 1 -29.86 -2.58 109.76
N ALA A 2 -29.87 -3.19 108.55
CA ALA A 2 -29.19 -2.86 107.29
C ALA A 2 -28.22 -1.66 107.26
N GLY A 3 -27.03 -1.70 106.69
CA GLY A 3 -26.52 -2.51 105.57
C GLY A 3 -25.69 -1.57 104.67
N ASP A 4 -24.46 -1.99 104.38
CA ASP A 4 -23.59 -1.66 103.22
C ASP A 4 -23.37 -0.19 102.75
N ASP A 5 -22.10 0.23 102.88
CA ASP A 5 -21.30 0.95 101.87
C ASP A 5 -21.19 0.07 100.60
N PRO A 6 -21.26 0.56 99.33
CA PRO A 6 -19.99 0.96 98.67
C PRO A 6 -20.06 1.91 97.44
N ARG A 7 -18.94 2.63 97.25
CA ARG A 7 -18.08 2.72 96.04
C ARG A 7 -18.62 3.25 94.69
N ASN A 8 -17.96 4.35 94.26
CA ASN A 8 -17.00 4.41 93.15
C ASN A 8 -17.47 3.98 91.74
N HIS A 9 -17.60 4.94 90.80
CA HIS A 9 -17.17 4.74 89.41
C HIS A 9 -16.82 6.06 88.72
N ARG A 10 -15.51 6.21 88.44
CA ARG A 10 -14.94 7.11 87.43
C ARG A 10 -15.59 6.84 86.08
N ASN A 11 -16.27 7.83 85.50
CA ASN A 11 -16.64 7.79 84.10
C ASN A 11 -15.44 8.25 83.24
N MET A 12 -14.83 7.28 82.57
CA MET A 12 -13.97 7.48 81.41
C MET A 12 -14.84 7.99 80.25
N ASN A 13 -14.79 9.28 79.97
CA ASN A 13 -15.23 9.80 78.69
C ASN A 13 -14.08 9.65 77.69
N GLN A 14 -13.99 8.47 77.07
CA GLN A 14 -13.28 8.27 75.81
C GLN A 14 -13.96 9.13 74.74
N THR A 15 -13.39 10.29 74.44
CA THR A 15 -13.77 11.03 73.24
C THR A 15 -13.07 10.34 72.07
N MET A 16 -13.90 9.72 71.23
CA MET A 16 -13.49 9.03 70.02
C MET A 16 -12.55 9.93 69.19
N ALA A 17 -11.28 9.51 69.10
CA ALA A 17 -10.43 9.86 67.99
C ALA A 17 -11.17 9.43 66.72
N SER A 18 -11.80 10.40 66.07
CA SER A 18 -12.42 10.21 64.77
C SER A 18 -11.34 9.80 63.80
N VAL A 19 -11.47 8.57 63.34
CA VAL A 19 -10.64 7.87 62.37
C VAL A 19 -10.72 8.65 61.05
N HIS A 20 -9.90 9.69 60.92
CA HIS A 20 -9.63 10.39 59.67
C HIS A 20 -8.28 9.95 59.06
N ASP A 21 -7.87 8.72 59.34
CA ASP A 21 -6.83 8.05 58.56
C ASP A 21 -7.37 6.70 58.09
N ARG A 22 -7.48 6.56 56.75
CA ARG A 22 -7.61 5.33 55.92
C ARG A 22 -8.68 5.42 54.84
N CYS A 23 -8.63 6.49 54.05
CA CYS A 23 -8.94 6.37 52.62
C CYS A 23 -7.77 6.98 51.85
N SER A 24 -6.64 6.26 51.84
CA SER A 24 -5.71 6.41 50.72
C SER A 24 -6.54 6.11 49.46
N PRO A 25 -6.64 7.02 48.48
CA PRO A 25 -7.32 6.71 47.25
C PRO A 25 -6.62 5.47 46.71
N ARG A 26 -7.34 4.34 46.66
CA ARG A 26 -6.86 3.15 45.96
C ARG A 26 -6.65 3.60 44.52
N LEU A 27 -5.42 4.01 44.21
CA LEU A 27 -4.98 4.31 42.85
C LEU A 27 -5.30 3.04 42.08
N ARG A 28 -6.37 3.09 41.28
CA ARG A 28 -6.64 2.02 40.34
C ARG A 28 -5.37 1.85 39.53
N PRO A 29 -4.83 0.63 39.38
CA PRO A 29 -3.70 0.41 38.51
C PRO A 29 -4.08 0.92 37.12
N SER A 30 -3.56 2.09 36.75
CA SER A 30 -3.73 2.62 35.41
C SER A 30 -2.79 1.86 34.50
N LEU A 31 -3.26 1.52 33.30
CA LEU A 31 -2.44 0.91 32.27
C LEU A 31 -1.18 1.75 32.01
N GLU A 32 -1.30 3.07 32.14
CA GLU A 32 -0.22 4.04 31.99
C GLU A 32 0.93 3.87 32.98
N ASN A 33 0.69 3.24 34.12
CA ASN A 33 1.69 3.03 35.17
C ASN A 33 2.49 1.74 34.96
N LEU A 34 2.16 0.93 33.95
CA LEU A 34 2.93 -0.27 33.65
C LEU A 34 4.33 0.08 33.08
N PRO A 35 5.34 -0.77 33.34
CA PRO A 35 6.61 -0.75 32.64
C PRO A 35 6.42 -0.82 31.12
N LEU A 36 7.33 -0.18 30.37
CA LEU A 36 7.26 -0.09 28.92
C LEU A 36 7.19 -1.48 28.27
N GLU A 37 7.97 -2.43 28.76
CA GLU A 37 8.08 -3.79 28.21
C GLU A 37 6.73 -4.53 28.28
N LEU A 38 5.94 -4.27 29.33
CA LEU A 38 4.59 -4.83 29.46
C LEU A 38 3.61 -4.14 28.51
N LEU A 39 3.70 -2.81 28.38
CA LEU A 39 2.88 -2.06 27.42
C LEU A 39 3.15 -2.50 25.98
N GLU A 40 4.43 -2.68 25.62
CA GLU A 40 4.83 -3.19 24.31
C GLU A 40 4.31 -4.61 24.09
N SER A 41 4.42 -5.48 25.10
CA SER A 41 3.90 -6.84 25.02
C SER A 41 2.38 -6.83 24.77
N ILE A 42 1.62 -6.03 25.52
CA ILE A 42 0.17 -5.88 25.33
C ILE A 42 -0.13 -5.37 23.92
N LEU A 43 0.62 -4.38 23.41
CA LEU A 43 0.45 -3.88 22.05
C LEU A 43 0.69 -4.97 21.00
N ILE A 44 1.80 -5.72 21.11
CA ILE A 44 2.16 -6.76 20.15
C ILE A 44 1.17 -7.94 20.16
N TYR A 45 0.68 -8.32 21.34
CA TYR A 45 -0.32 -9.39 21.44
C TYR A 45 -1.70 -8.96 20.97
N SER A 46 -2.13 -7.76 21.33
CA SER A 46 -3.45 -7.24 20.92
C SER A 46 -3.49 -6.80 19.46
N LYS A 47 -2.33 -6.46 18.88
CA LYS A 47 -2.16 -5.94 17.52
C LYS A 47 -3.11 -4.78 17.20
N THR A 48 -3.53 -4.00 18.20
CA THR A 48 -4.52 -2.93 18.02
C THR A 48 -3.91 -1.56 18.16
N LEU A 49 -4.10 -0.71 17.15
CA LEU A 49 -3.73 0.70 17.22
C LEU A 49 -4.65 1.51 18.14
N ALA A 50 -5.76 0.93 18.62
CA ALA A 50 -6.63 1.58 19.59
C ALA A 50 -5.92 1.82 20.93
N LEU A 51 -4.99 0.94 21.32
CA LEU A 51 -4.24 1.07 22.56
C LEU A 51 -3.40 2.37 22.61
N PRO A 52 -2.45 2.62 21.70
CA PRO A 52 -1.69 3.88 21.71
C PRO A 52 -2.57 5.11 21.43
N ARG A 53 -3.74 4.95 20.78
CA ARG A 53 -4.70 6.04 20.53
C ARG A 53 -5.58 6.38 21.74
N SER A 54 -5.72 5.47 22.70
CA SER A 54 -6.59 5.64 23.86
C SER A 54 -6.11 6.69 24.86
N SER A 55 -4.81 6.97 24.89
CA SER A 55 -4.19 7.98 25.75
C SER A 55 -2.93 8.55 25.10
N PRO A 56 -2.74 9.89 25.09
CA PRO A 56 -1.51 10.51 24.59
C PRO A 56 -0.25 10.01 25.29
N LEU A 57 -0.33 9.69 26.59
CA LEU A 57 0.80 9.19 27.36
C LEU A 57 1.19 7.77 26.94
N LEU A 58 0.20 6.89 26.70
CA LEU A 58 0.43 5.56 26.15
C LEU A 58 0.99 5.64 24.72
N GLY A 59 0.41 6.52 23.90
CA GLY A 59 0.89 6.80 22.55
C GLY A 59 2.36 7.19 22.56
N ALA A 60 2.75 8.16 23.40
CA ALA A 60 4.14 8.60 23.53
C ALA A 60 5.08 7.45 23.95
N LYS A 61 4.70 6.66 24.96
CA LYS A 61 5.49 5.50 25.42
C LYS A 61 5.67 4.44 24.33
N LEU A 62 4.64 4.18 23.54
CA LEU A 62 4.61 3.12 22.52
C LEU A 62 5.08 3.58 21.13
N SER A 63 5.41 4.86 20.96
CA SER A 63 5.88 5.42 19.68
C SER A 63 7.38 5.18 19.42
N GLY A 64 8.06 4.40 20.26
CA GLY A 64 9.45 4.04 20.07
C GLY A 64 9.66 3.29 18.74
N ARG A 65 10.69 3.67 17.97
CA ARG A 65 10.97 3.06 16.66
C ARG A 65 11.06 1.53 16.73
N ALA A 66 11.74 0.98 17.73
CA ALA A 66 11.87 -0.46 17.93
C ALA A 66 10.52 -1.15 18.16
N THR A 67 9.64 -0.52 18.94
CA THR A 67 8.26 -0.97 19.20
C THR A 67 7.45 -1.02 17.90
N LEU A 68 7.49 0.06 17.13
CA LEU A 68 6.76 0.18 15.86
C LEU A 68 7.29 -0.82 14.82
N LEU A 69 8.61 -0.97 14.68
CA LEU A 69 9.21 -1.96 13.78
C LEU A 69 8.79 -3.38 14.15
N ARG A 70 8.73 -3.69 15.45
CA ARG A 70 8.26 -4.99 15.94
C ARG A 70 6.78 -5.21 15.62
N LEU A 71 5.93 -4.21 15.84
CA LEU A 71 4.50 -4.29 15.51
C LEU A 71 4.29 -4.48 14.00
N PHE A 72 5.00 -3.71 13.18
CA PHE A 72 4.92 -3.81 11.72
C PHE A 72 5.34 -5.21 11.24
N ARG A 73 6.48 -5.70 11.70
CA ARG A 73 6.94 -7.06 11.37
C ARG A 73 5.96 -8.14 11.80
N VAL A 74 5.29 -7.98 12.94
CA VAL A 74 4.28 -8.94 13.44
C VAL A 74 3.00 -8.91 12.60
N ALA A 75 2.63 -7.77 12.02
CA ALA A 75 1.47 -7.62 11.15
C ALA A 75 1.69 -8.18 9.73
N PHE A 76 2.93 -8.16 9.26
CA PHE A 76 3.32 -8.67 7.93
C PHE A 76 3.95 -10.06 7.96
N PHE A 77 4.09 -10.67 9.14
CA PHE A 77 4.90 -11.87 9.32
C PHE A 77 4.46 -13.03 8.42
N ASN A 78 3.18 -13.42 8.44
CA ASN A 78 2.75 -14.58 7.67
C ASN A 78 2.73 -14.29 6.17
N THR A 79 2.45 -13.04 5.80
CA THR A 79 2.53 -12.54 4.42
C THR A 79 3.95 -12.71 3.91
N TRP A 80 4.96 -12.13 4.56
CA TRP A 80 6.34 -12.31 4.11
C TRP A 80 6.80 -13.77 4.19
N GLU A 81 6.40 -14.50 5.24
CA GLU A 81 6.76 -15.91 5.38
C GLU A 81 6.26 -16.73 4.20
N MET A 82 5.04 -16.50 3.73
CA MET A 82 4.49 -17.25 2.62
C MET A 82 4.96 -16.74 1.26
N LEU A 83 5.11 -15.43 1.11
CA LEU A 83 5.23 -14.78 -0.20
C LEU A 83 6.67 -14.52 -0.64
N PHE A 84 7.60 -14.36 0.29
CA PHE A 84 8.97 -13.97 -0.03
C PHE A 84 9.63 -14.97 -1.00
N GLY A 85 9.99 -14.50 -2.19
CA GLY A 85 10.59 -15.32 -3.24
C GLY A 85 9.65 -16.28 -3.96
N MET A 86 8.33 -16.18 -3.74
CA MET A 86 7.33 -16.98 -4.46
C MET A 86 7.40 -16.66 -5.96
N PRO A 87 7.30 -17.64 -6.88
CA PRO A 87 7.18 -17.35 -8.31
C PRO A 87 5.86 -16.67 -8.66
N LEU A 88 5.86 -15.77 -9.64
CA LEU A 88 4.68 -14.99 -10.05
C LEU A 88 3.54 -15.91 -10.52
N LYS A 89 3.86 -16.96 -11.28
CA LYS A 89 2.86 -17.94 -11.75
C LYS A 89 2.11 -18.56 -10.58
N ARG A 90 2.85 -19.00 -9.55
CA ARG A 90 2.29 -19.58 -8.33
C ARG A 90 1.45 -18.57 -7.57
N TRP A 91 1.91 -17.32 -7.48
CA TRP A 91 1.13 -16.24 -6.87
C TRP A 91 -0.22 -16.05 -7.57
N CYS A 92 -0.22 -15.94 -8.91
CA CYS A 92 -1.45 -15.78 -9.71
C CYS A 92 -2.42 -16.97 -9.54
N GLU A 93 -1.91 -18.20 -9.55
CA GLU A 93 -2.69 -19.41 -9.28
C GLU A 93 -3.31 -19.37 -7.88
N THR A 94 -2.52 -19.01 -6.87
CA THR A 94 -2.97 -19.00 -5.49
C THR A 94 -4.00 -17.88 -5.25
N GLN A 95 -3.84 -16.70 -5.86
CA GLN A 95 -4.79 -15.60 -5.78
C GLN A 95 -6.15 -15.96 -6.41
N SER A 96 -6.13 -16.73 -7.52
CA SER A 96 -7.34 -17.19 -8.20
C SER A 96 -8.15 -18.14 -7.33
N ASN A 97 -7.47 -18.94 -6.50
CA ASN A 97 -8.09 -19.89 -5.57
C ASN A 97 -8.55 -19.25 -4.24
N GLY A 98 -8.40 -17.93 -4.09
CA GLY A 98 -8.75 -17.18 -2.88
C GLY A 98 -7.57 -16.92 -1.96
N THR A 99 -7.79 -16.14 -0.90
CA THR A 99 -6.76 -15.65 0.04
C THR A 99 -6.83 -16.34 1.41
N SER A 100 -7.71 -17.32 1.60
CA SER A 100 -7.96 -17.97 2.90
C SER A 100 -6.77 -18.72 3.50
N TRP A 101 -5.72 -18.94 2.71
CA TRP A 101 -4.46 -19.54 3.13
C TRP A 101 -3.50 -18.53 3.80
N LEU A 102 -3.72 -17.23 3.62
CA LEU A 102 -3.03 -16.19 4.39
C LEU A 102 -3.84 -15.93 5.67
N SER A 103 -3.22 -16.16 6.82
CA SER A 103 -3.84 -15.96 8.14
C SER A 103 -3.69 -14.54 8.69
N ASP A 104 -2.98 -13.65 7.97
CA ASP A 104 -2.81 -12.26 8.38
C ASP A 104 -4.09 -11.45 8.24
N ASP A 105 -4.27 -10.47 9.14
CA ASP A 105 -5.35 -9.50 9.05
C ASP A 105 -4.97 -8.39 8.06
N PRO A 106 -5.59 -8.32 6.87
CA PRO A 106 -5.32 -7.25 5.91
C PRO A 106 -5.65 -5.86 6.47
N SER A 107 -6.62 -5.76 7.39
CA SER A 107 -7.04 -4.49 7.98
C SER A 107 -5.92 -3.89 8.80
N LEU A 108 -5.22 -4.71 9.58
CA LEU A 108 -4.05 -4.26 10.35
C LEU A 108 -2.92 -3.76 9.45
N GLN A 109 -2.62 -4.45 8.35
CA GLN A 109 -1.61 -3.99 7.39
C GLN A 109 -2.02 -2.64 6.78
N CYS A 110 -3.29 -2.47 6.39
CA CYS A 110 -3.81 -1.20 5.87
C CYS A 110 -3.69 -0.06 6.90
N ASP A 111 -4.06 -0.35 8.15
CA ASP A 111 -4.02 0.62 9.25
C ASP A 111 -2.59 1.08 9.51
N LEU A 112 -1.62 0.17 9.55
CA LEU A 112 -0.21 0.48 9.74
C LEU A 112 0.37 1.28 8.57
N LEU A 113 0.06 0.88 7.33
CA LEU A 113 0.49 1.59 6.12
C LEU A 113 -0.11 2.99 6.00
N SER A 114 -1.23 3.26 6.69
CA SER A 114 -1.86 4.57 6.76
C SER A 114 -1.26 5.48 7.85
N MET A 115 -0.36 4.96 8.69
CA MET A 115 0.23 5.75 9.78
C MET A 115 1.25 6.77 9.24
N PRO A 116 1.33 7.97 9.82
CA PRO A 116 2.25 9.02 9.36
C PRO A 116 3.73 8.65 9.48
N TRP A 117 4.09 7.75 10.39
CA TRP A 117 5.47 7.29 10.60
C TRP A 117 5.88 6.13 9.68
N ALA A 118 4.95 5.54 8.93
CA ALA A 118 5.20 4.40 8.05
C ALA A 118 5.70 4.89 6.68
N ASP A 119 6.83 5.59 6.68
CA ASP A 119 7.51 6.02 5.47
C ASP A 119 8.18 4.85 4.72
N ILE A 120 8.67 5.10 3.50
CA ILE A 120 9.33 4.05 2.71
C ILE A 120 10.57 3.48 3.41
N ASP A 121 11.35 4.31 4.09
CA ASP A 121 12.58 3.88 4.76
C ASP A 121 12.28 2.93 5.93
N PHE A 122 11.23 3.25 6.69
CA PHE A 122 10.72 2.41 7.75
C PHE A 122 10.23 1.05 7.22
N ILE A 123 9.46 1.05 6.13
CA ILE A 123 8.92 -0.17 5.52
C ILE A 123 10.06 -1.09 5.07
N LEU A 124 11.07 -0.53 4.37
CA LEU A 124 12.22 -1.28 3.88
C LEU A 124 13.10 -1.81 5.03
N GLU A 125 13.29 -1.02 6.09
CA GLU A 125 13.99 -1.49 7.30
C GLU A 125 13.23 -2.64 7.96
N ALA A 126 11.92 -2.53 8.13
CA ALA A 126 11.10 -3.58 8.73
C ALA A 126 11.21 -4.89 7.95
N HIS A 127 11.17 -4.82 6.61
CA HIS A 127 11.31 -5.97 5.74
C HIS A 127 12.74 -6.55 5.81
N GLN A 128 13.77 -5.71 5.80
CA GLN A 128 15.17 -6.15 5.94
C GLN A 128 15.40 -6.90 7.26
N VAL A 129 14.94 -6.34 8.38
CA VAL A 129 15.09 -6.95 9.71
C VAL A 129 14.34 -8.29 9.80
N TRP A 130 13.18 -8.40 9.14
CA TRP A 130 12.50 -9.69 9.01
C TRP A 130 13.34 -10.67 8.18
N ALA A 131 13.81 -10.26 7.00
CA ALA A 131 14.55 -11.13 6.09
C ALA A 131 15.86 -11.65 6.71
N ASP A 132 16.63 -10.80 7.40
CA ASP A 132 17.86 -11.19 8.09
C ASP A 132 17.64 -12.31 9.14
N LYS A 133 16.44 -12.34 9.71
CA LYS A 133 16.06 -13.32 10.74
C LYS A 133 15.39 -14.57 10.17
N TYR A 134 14.50 -14.42 9.18
CA TYR A 134 13.58 -15.49 8.75
C TYR A 134 13.79 -15.95 7.29
N ALA A 135 14.41 -15.13 6.44
CA ALA A 135 14.65 -15.47 5.04
C ALA A 135 15.97 -16.22 4.79
N ARG A 136 16.63 -16.74 5.84
CA ARG A 136 17.89 -17.48 5.67
C ARG A 136 17.68 -18.73 4.82
N GLY A 137 18.47 -18.86 3.76
CA GLY A 137 18.34 -19.95 2.78
C GLY A 137 17.22 -19.76 1.77
N ARG A 138 16.43 -18.67 1.89
CA ARG A 138 15.43 -18.23 0.92
C ARG A 138 15.99 -17.10 0.07
N TRP A 139 15.43 -16.96 -1.13
CA TRP A 139 16.00 -16.12 -2.15
C TRP A 139 14.93 -15.18 -2.64
N TYR A 140 15.31 -13.93 -2.81
CA TYR A 140 14.45 -12.93 -3.39
C TYR A 140 14.40 -13.12 -4.91
N ARG A 141 13.26 -12.81 -5.51
CA ARG A 141 13.04 -12.91 -6.96
C ARG A 141 12.51 -11.59 -7.49
N HIS A 142 13.02 -11.18 -8.63
CA HIS A 142 12.41 -10.16 -9.48
C HIS A 142 11.60 -10.87 -10.58
N TYR A 143 10.44 -10.33 -10.95
CA TYR A 143 9.51 -11.03 -11.86
C TYR A 143 9.68 -10.72 -13.35
N GLU A 144 10.76 -10.03 -13.73
CA GLU A 144 10.96 -9.53 -15.09
C GLU A 144 10.65 -10.57 -16.19
N ASN A 145 11.15 -11.79 -15.99
CA ASN A 145 11.06 -12.89 -16.95
C ASN A 145 9.81 -13.77 -16.77
N GLU A 146 9.02 -13.53 -15.72
CA GLU A 146 7.84 -14.34 -15.38
C GLU A 146 6.52 -13.64 -15.75
N THR A 147 6.56 -12.37 -16.17
CA THR A 147 5.35 -11.62 -16.53
C THR A 147 4.88 -11.93 -17.95
N THR A 148 3.57 -11.97 -18.16
CA THR A 148 2.98 -12.00 -19.52
C THR A 148 3.22 -10.72 -20.31
N ALA A 149 3.70 -9.66 -19.64
CA ALA A 149 4.03 -8.37 -20.22
C ALA A 149 5.49 -8.27 -20.67
N TRP A 150 6.29 -9.34 -20.61
CA TRP A 150 7.73 -9.29 -20.91
C TRP A 150 8.05 -8.68 -22.29
N ARG A 151 7.25 -8.96 -23.33
CA ARG A 151 7.42 -8.36 -24.68
C ARG A 151 7.22 -6.84 -24.67
N VAL A 152 6.26 -6.38 -23.89
CA VAL A 152 5.94 -4.95 -23.73
C VAL A 152 7.10 -4.26 -23.00
N ILE A 153 7.63 -4.91 -21.97
CA ILE A 153 8.80 -4.44 -21.21
C ILE A 153 10.07 -4.42 -22.07
N GLU A 154 10.32 -5.46 -22.88
CA GLU A 154 11.45 -5.51 -23.83
C GLU A 154 11.40 -4.34 -24.81
N GLY A 155 10.22 -4.03 -25.35
CA GLY A 155 10.00 -2.87 -26.20
C GLY A 155 10.32 -1.54 -25.49
N MET A 156 10.05 -1.41 -24.19
CA MET A 156 10.41 -0.20 -23.43
C MET A 156 11.92 -0.07 -23.25
N TYR A 157 12.62 -1.17 -23.01
CA TYR A 157 14.07 -1.16 -22.84
C TYR A 157 14.83 -0.81 -24.11
N SER A 158 14.24 -0.99 -25.29
CA SER A 158 14.86 -0.53 -26.55
C SER A 158 15.20 0.97 -26.53
N LYS A 159 14.48 1.77 -25.74
CA LYS A 159 14.73 3.21 -25.57
C LYS A 159 15.66 3.55 -24.40
N ASN A 160 15.90 2.62 -23.47
CA ASN A 160 16.62 2.83 -22.21
C ASN A 160 17.54 1.64 -21.86
N VAL A 161 18.47 1.32 -22.77
CA VAL A 161 19.33 0.12 -22.66
C VAL A 161 20.18 0.11 -21.38
N HIS A 162 20.70 1.25 -20.93
CA HIS A 162 21.53 1.31 -19.72
C HIS A 162 20.77 0.94 -18.44
N VAL A 163 19.52 1.41 -18.32
CA VAL A 163 18.66 1.12 -17.16
C VAL A 163 18.28 -0.35 -17.15
N ARG A 164 18.00 -0.92 -18.33
CA ARG A 164 17.80 -2.36 -18.52
C ARG A 164 18.97 -3.15 -17.98
N ASP A 165 20.18 -2.83 -18.46
CA ASP A 165 21.36 -3.64 -18.17
C ASP A 165 21.67 -3.61 -16.67
N GLN A 166 21.59 -2.44 -16.03
CA GLN A 166 21.78 -2.32 -14.58
C GLN A 166 20.77 -3.16 -13.79
N TYR A 167 19.49 -3.07 -14.13
CA TYR A 167 18.45 -3.85 -13.48
C TYR A 167 18.61 -5.36 -13.71
N ILE A 168 18.89 -5.79 -14.94
CA ILE A 168 19.11 -7.21 -15.27
C ILE A 168 20.32 -7.74 -14.49
N GLN A 169 21.43 -6.99 -14.43
CA GLN A 169 22.59 -7.39 -13.64
C GLN A 169 22.24 -7.54 -12.15
N HIS A 170 21.45 -6.62 -11.59
CA HIS A 170 20.96 -6.74 -10.22
C HIS A 170 20.08 -7.99 -10.01
N ALA A 171 19.13 -8.24 -10.92
CA ALA A 171 18.25 -9.40 -10.85
C ALA A 171 19.03 -10.73 -10.97
N LEU A 172 19.98 -10.81 -11.89
CA LEU A 172 20.85 -11.98 -12.08
C LEU A 172 21.66 -12.32 -10.84
N GLN A 173 22.17 -11.32 -10.12
CA GLN A 173 22.89 -11.53 -8.87
C GLN A 173 22.04 -12.23 -7.78
N HIS A 174 20.72 -12.03 -7.81
CA HIS A 174 19.78 -12.75 -6.95
C HIS A 174 19.46 -14.15 -7.47
N GLU A 175 19.29 -14.33 -8.78
CA GLU A 175 19.07 -15.65 -9.41
C GLU A 175 20.27 -16.59 -9.25
N GLU A 176 21.49 -16.07 -9.31
CA GLU A 176 22.73 -16.83 -9.19
C GLU A 176 23.13 -17.14 -7.73
N LYS A 177 22.34 -16.69 -6.73
CA LYS A 177 22.65 -16.77 -5.29
C LYS A 177 23.92 -16.04 -4.85
N THR A 178 24.46 -15.17 -5.69
CA THR A 178 25.74 -14.52 -5.41
C THR A 178 25.56 -13.34 -4.47
N TRP A 179 24.32 -12.88 -4.24
CA TRP A 179 24.02 -11.69 -3.48
C TRP A 179 23.09 -11.93 -2.28
N LYS A 180 23.45 -11.39 -1.11
CA LYS A 180 22.62 -11.37 0.09
C LYS A 180 21.49 -10.36 -0.06
N TYR A 181 20.24 -10.80 0.08
CA TYR A 181 19.06 -9.91 0.00
C TYR A 181 19.24 -8.60 0.79
N ASN A 182 18.99 -7.49 0.10
CA ASN A 182 18.97 -6.15 0.64
C ASN A 182 17.70 -5.45 0.17
N ALA A 183 16.74 -5.26 1.08
CA ALA A 183 15.42 -4.72 0.77
C ALA A 183 15.50 -3.34 0.08
N ARG A 184 16.44 -2.49 0.50
CA ARG A 184 16.65 -1.17 -0.11
C ARG A 184 17.22 -1.29 -1.51
N ALA A 185 18.28 -2.07 -1.71
CA ALA A 185 18.90 -2.21 -3.03
C ALA A 185 17.90 -2.78 -4.06
N CYS A 186 17.12 -3.80 -3.67
CA CYS A 186 16.09 -4.36 -4.53
C CYS A 186 14.99 -3.34 -4.86
N PHE A 187 14.53 -2.58 -3.85
CA PHE A 187 13.54 -1.53 -4.07
C PHE A 187 14.06 -0.44 -5.02
N GLU A 188 15.30 0.03 -4.82
CA GLU A 188 15.88 1.08 -5.65
C GLU A 188 16.06 0.63 -7.10
N ALA A 189 16.51 -0.61 -7.34
CA ALA A 189 16.59 -1.17 -8.68
C ALA A 189 15.20 -1.26 -9.36
N ASP A 190 14.19 -1.73 -8.62
CA ASP A 190 12.81 -1.78 -9.12
C ASP A 190 12.25 -0.37 -9.42
N TYR A 191 12.54 0.60 -8.55
CA TYR A 191 12.04 1.99 -8.63
C TYR A 191 12.69 2.77 -9.77
N GLU A 192 14.03 2.71 -9.87
CA GLU A 192 14.79 3.33 -10.96
C GLU A 192 14.29 2.81 -12.31
N ARG A 193 14.15 1.49 -12.46
CA ARG A 193 13.55 0.88 -13.65
C ARG A 193 12.17 1.48 -13.97
N ALA A 194 11.29 1.57 -12.98
CA ALA A 194 9.92 2.05 -13.16
C ALA A 194 9.84 3.55 -13.56
N LEU A 195 10.78 4.39 -13.13
CA LEU A 195 10.86 5.80 -13.53
C LEU A 195 11.09 5.98 -15.03
N HIS A 196 11.70 5.00 -15.68
CA HIS A 196 12.01 5.03 -17.12
C HIS A 196 10.89 4.47 -18.00
N PHE A 197 9.81 3.97 -17.40
CA PHE A 197 8.67 3.47 -18.16
C PHE A 197 7.79 4.64 -18.63
N PRO A 198 7.43 4.69 -19.93
CA PRO A 198 6.44 5.65 -20.41
C PRO A 198 5.08 5.37 -19.74
N PRO A 199 4.13 6.31 -19.79
CA PRO A 199 2.78 6.03 -19.32
C PRO A 199 2.17 4.93 -20.19
N LEU A 200 1.70 3.86 -19.56
CA LEU A 200 1.21 2.66 -20.24
C LEU A 200 -0.32 2.60 -20.22
N PRO A 201 -0.95 2.14 -21.31
CA PRO A 201 -2.35 1.74 -21.27
C PRO A 201 -2.61 0.71 -20.17
N TRP A 202 -3.73 0.87 -19.49
CA TRP A 202 -4.11 0.12 -18.29
C TRP A 202 -4.17 -1.41 -18.49
N ILE A 203 -4.35 -1.88 -19.74
CA ILE A 203 -4.30 -3.29 -20.11
C ILE A 203 -2.93 -3.95 -19.86
N PHE A 204 -1.85 -3.16 -19.73
CA PHE A 204 -0.48 -3.67 -19.54
C PHE A 204 0.02 -3.58 -18.08
N LEU A 205 -0.66 -2.81 -17.23
CA LEU A 205 -0.08 -2.38 -15.94
C LEU A 205 0.02 -3.48 -14.87
N ALA A 206 -0.87 -4.46 -14.89
CA ALA A 206 -0.93 -5.48 -13.85
C ALA A 206 0.32 -6.37 -13.79
N GLY A 207 1.14 -6.41 -14.86
CA GLY A 207 2.38 -7.20 -14.91
C GLY A 207 3.65 -6.36 -14.81
N CYS A 208 3.69 -5.16 -15.39
CA CYS A 208 4.96 -4.44 -15.61
C CYS A 208 5.65 -3.93 -14.33
N LEU A 209 4.87 -3.53 -13.32
CA LEU A 209 5.42 -2.93 -12.09
C LEU A 209 5.54 -3.91 -10.92
N MET A 210 4.96 -5.11 -11.01
CA MET A 210 5.06 -6.09 -9.95
C MET A 210 6.46 -6.71 -9.91
N ALA A 211 7.04 -6.84 -8.72
CA ALA A 211 8.35 -7.46 -8.54
C ALA A 211 8.31 -8.65 -7.57
N SER A 212 7.71 -8.48 -6.40
CA SER A 212 7.51 -9.56 -5.43
C SER A 212 6.34 -9.20 -4.52
N PRO A 213 5.41 -10.12 -4.23
CA PRO A 213 4.26 -9.80 -3.41
C PRO A 213 4.70 -9.71 -1.95
N ASP A 214 4.69 -8.50 -1.39
CA ASP A 214 5.13 -8.21 -0.03
C ASP A 214 3.97 -7.79 0.89
N VAL A 215 2.75 -7.67 0.34
CA VAL A 215 1.55 -7.31 1.11
C VAL A 215 0.43 -8.32 0.88
N HIS A 216 -0.51 -8.38 1.82
CA HIS A 216 -1.72 -9.19 1.64
C HIS A 216 -2.54 -8.67 0.44
N PRO A 217 -3.11 -9.54 -0.44
CA PRO A 217 -3.84 -9.10 -1.66
C PRO A 217 -5.04 -8.16 -1.41
N GLU A 218 -5.59 -8.20 -0.20
CA GLU A 218 -6.71 -7.35 0.22
C GLU A 218 -6.29 -6.02 0.84
N VAL A 219 -4.98 -5.75 0.95
CA VAL A 219 -4.47 -4.45 1.36
C VAL A 219 -4.91 -3.39 0.36
N HIS A 220 -5.43 -2.28 0.88
CA HIS A 220 -5.79 -1.11 0.09
C HIS A 220 -4.82 0.03 0.39
N PRO A 221 -4.39 0.80 -0.63
CA PRO A 221 -3.58 1.98 -0.40
C PRO A 221 -4.34 3.02 0.45
N PRO A 222 -3.64 3.77 1.30
CA PRO A 222 -4.17 4.97 1.92
C PRO A 222 -4.70 5.97 0.88
N VAL A 223 -5.86 6.59 1.14
CA VAL A 223 -6.53 7.53 0.20
C VAL A 223 -5.63 8.69 -0.22
N HIS A 224 -4.77 9.17 0.68
CA HIS A 224 -3.84 10.26 0.39
C HIS A 224 -2.73 9.87 -0.62
N LEU A 225 -2.46 8.57 -0.80
CA LEU A 225 -1.58 8.07 -1.86
C LEU A 225 -2.30 7.91 -3.21
N LEU A 226 -3.64 7.91 -3.22
CA LEU A 226 -4.44 7.77 -4.44
C LEU A 226 -4.84 9.11 -5.08
N THR A 227 -4.89 10.18 -4.29
CA THR A 227 -5.53 11.45 -4.70
C THR A 227 -4.56 12.62 -4.90
N GLY A 228 -3.29 12.43 -4.59
CA GLY A 228 -2.26 13.47 -4.71
C GLY A 228 -2.47 14.66 -3.76
N PRO A 229 -1.60 15.69 -3.83
CA PRO A 229 -0.36 15.72 -4.61
C PRO A 229 0.69 14.73 -4.06
N TRP A 230 1.56 14.25 -4.96
CA TRP A 230 2.62 13.29 -4.66
C TRP A 230 3.99 13.97 -4.60
N ASP A 231 4.55 14.05 -3.40
CA ASP A 231 5.98 14.25 -3.22
C ASP A 231 6.74 12.93 -3.46
N GLU A 232 8.07 12.98 -3.42
CA GLU A 232 8.92 11.80 -3.66
C GLU A 232 8.67 10.66 -2.65
N GLU A 233 8.33 10.97 -1.40
CA GLU A 233 8.03 9.94 -0.39
C GLU A 233 6.74 9.19 -0.74
N LYS A 234 5.69 9.94 -1.09
CA LYS A 234 4.39 9.36 -1.50
C LYS A 234 4.52 8.57 -2.79
N LYS A 235 5.31 9.05 -3.76
CA LYS A 235 5.61 8.31 -5.01
C LYS A 235 6.25 6.97 -4.71
N ARG A 236 7.30 6.96 -3.88
CA ARG A 236 8.03 5.74 -3.50
C ARG A 236 7.15 4.76 -2.74
N ARG A 237 6.32 5.22 -1.81
CA ARG A 237 5.36 4.37 -1.08
C ARG A 237 4.27 3.81 -1.97
N LEU A 238 3.71 4.64 -2.84
CA LEU A 238 2.72 4.18 -3.79
C LEU A 238 3.31 3.11 -4.73
N PHE A 239 4.51 3.36 -5.26
CA PHE A 239 5.22 2.38 -6.05
C PHE A 239 5.49 1.10 -5.26
N TRP A 240 5.97 1.20 -4.02
CA TRP A 240 6.20 0.05 -3.16
C TRP A 240 4.93 -0.80 -3.00
N LEU A 241 3.76 -0.19 -2.78
CA LEU A 241 2.49 -0.91 -2.66
C LEU A 241 2.13 -1.67 -3.95
N VAL A 242 2.25 -1.02 -5.11
CA VAL A 242 1.95 -1.64 -6.41
C VAL A 242 2.93 -2.79 -6.69
N ARG A 243 4.23 -2.53 -6.48
CA ARG A 243 5.33 -3.49 -6.60
C ARG A 243 5.14 -4.71 -5.69
N ALA A 244 4.66 -4.46 -4.46
CA ALA A 244 4.34 -5.44 -3.43
C ALA A 244 3.08 -6.27 -3.72
N GLY A 245 2.43 -6.07 -4.87
CA GLY A 245 1.25 -6.83 -5.26
C GLY A 245 -0.04 -6.40 -4.56
N ALA A 246 -0.09 -5.18 -3.99
CA ALA A 246 -1.36 -4.59 -3.55
C ALA A 246 -2.32 -4.61 -4.74
N SER A 247 -3.42 -5.36 -4.62
CA SER A 247 -4.27 -5.63 -5.76
C SER A 247 -4.98 -4.35 -6.22
N VAL A 248 -4.51 -3.79 -7.34
CA VAL A 248 -5.16 -2.69 -8.07
C VAL A 248 -6.61 -3.06 -8.41
N THR A 249 -6.91 -4.36 -8.59
CA THR A 249 -8.28 -4.82 -8.79
C THR A 249 -9.03 -4.97 -7.47
N ARG A 250 -8.62 -5.75 -6.48
CA ARG A 250 -9.44 -6.01 -5.26
C ARG A 250 -9.34 -4.93 -4.18
N GLY A 251 -8.13 -4.45 -3.88
CA GLY A 251 -7.89 -3.46 -2.83
C GLY A 251 -8.38 -2.07 -3.22
N PHE A 252 -8.06 -1.62 -4.43
CA PHE A 252 -8.42 -0.26 -4.86
C PHE A 252 -9.91 -0.14 -5.21
N MET A 253 -10.58 -1.24 -5.60
CA MET A 253 -12.04 -1.29 -5.84
C MET A 253 -12.87 -0.90 -4.62
N LYS A 254 -12.35 -1.02 -3.40
CA LYS A 254 -13.07 -0.61 -2.18
C LYS A 254 -13.23 0.93 -2.09
N SER A 255 -12.51 1.68 -2.93
CA SER A 255 -12.59 3.14 -2.95
C SER A 255 -13.88 3.62 -3.61
N GLY A 256 -14.57 4.56 -2.96
CA GLY A 256 -15.76 5.19 -3.55
C GLY A 256 -15.46 5.98 -4.82
N TRP A 257 -16.47 6.18 -5.68
CA TRP A 257 -16.30 6.83 -6.98
C TRP A 257 -15.65 8.23 -6.90
N LYS A 258 -15.85 8.96 -5.80
CA LYS A 258 -15.21 10.27 -5.55
C LYS A 258 -13.68 10.17 -5.47
N VAL A 259 -13.16 9.13 -4.83
CA VAL A 259 -11.70 8.90 -4.72
C VAL A 259 -11.13 8.55 -6.09
N ARG A 260 -11.84 7.71 -6.85
CA ARG A 260 -11.43 7.33 -8.21
C ARG A 260 -11.42 8.51 -9.17
N LEU A 261 -12.44 9.36 -9.08
CA LEU A 261 -12.52 10.59 -9.85
C LEU A 261 -11.40 11.56 -9.48
N ALA A 262 -11.17 11.79 -8.19
CA ALA A 262 -10.08 12.65 -7.74
C ALA A 262 -8.71 12.13 -8.19
N CYS A 263 -8.50 10.81 -8.17
CA CYS A 263 -7.32 10.16 -8.73
C CYS A 263 -7.19 10.48 -10.24
N LEU A 264 -8.23 10.21 -11.04
CA LEU A 264 -8.24 10.46 -12.49
C LEU A 264 -7.98 11.95 -12.81
N ASP A 265 -8.62 12.84 -12.07
CA ASP A 265 -8.48 14.29 -12.20
C ASP A 265 -7.04 14.74 -11.97
N ALA A 266 -6.43 14.27 -10.88
CA ALA A 266 -5.08 14.67 -10.46
C ALA A 266 -3.97 14.04 -11.31
N THR A 267 -4.18 12.83 -11.84
CA THR A 267 -3.15 12.08 -12.58
C THR A 267 -3.19 12.31 -14.09
N VAL A 268 -4.40 12.43 -14.66
CA VAL A 268 -4.60 12.37 -16.12
C VAL A 268 -5.27 13.63 -16.65
N ILE A 269 -6.39 14.06 -16.07
CA ILE A 269 -7.22 15.08 -16.74
C ILE A 269 -6.62 16.48 -16.55
N TYR A 270 -6.30 16.86 -15.31
CA TYR A 270 -5.84 18.20 -14.99
C TYR A 270 -4.34 18.27 -14.67
N ALA A 271 -3.61 17.17 -14.77
CA ALA A 271 -2.16 17.15 -14.59
C ALA A 271 -1.47 17.98 -15.69
N LYS A 272 -0.85 19.11 -15.31
CA LYS A 272 -0.09 19.95 -16.26
C LYS A 272 1.05 19.16 -16.91
N GLU A 273 1.79 18.43 -16.09
CA GLU A 273 2.88 17.54 -16.48
C GLU A 273 2.60 16.18 -15.86
N PRO A 274 1.99 15.24 -16.62
CA PRO A 274 1.64 13.93 -16.09
C PRO A 274 2.88 13.12 -15.72
N ASP A 275 2.89 12.59 -14.50
CA ASP A 275 3.96 11.73 -14.00
C ASP A 275 3.70 10.27 -14.44
N SER A 276 4.57 9.75 -15.32
CA SER A 276 4.45 8.41 -15.87
C SER A 276 4.41 7.32 -14.79
N LEU A 277 5.21 7.46 -13.73
CA LEU A 277 5.23 6.49 -12.63
C LEU A 277 3.88 6.48 -11.92
N ILE A 278 3.33 7.66 -11.60
CA ILE A 278 2.04 7.79 -10.95
C ILE A 278 0.92 7.20 -11.82
N ILE A 279 0.91 7.51 -13.12
CA ILE A 279 -0.04 6.94 -14.07
C ILE A 279 0.05 5.41 -14.06
N ASN A 280 1.27 4.87 -14.15
CA ASN A 280 1.48 3.43 -14.18
C ASN A 280 1.09 2.75 -12.86
N CYS A 281 1.20 3.45 -11.73
CA CYS A 281 0.74 2.94 -10.44
C CYS A 281 -0.78 2.99 -10.26
N LEU A 282 -1.46 4.03 -10.77
CA LEU A 282 -2.86 4.33 -10.41
C LEU A 282 -3.87 4.09 -11.53
N ILE A 283 -3.53 4.29 -12.79
CA ILE A 283 -4.53 4.29 -13.86
C ILE A 283 -4.79 2.88 -14.35
N GLY A 284 -5.73 2.19 -13.72
CA GLY A 284 -6.11 0.81 -14.05
C GLY A 284 -7.60 0.65 -14.33
N PRO A 285 -8.05 -0.58 -14.70
CA PRO A 285 -9.48 -0.87 -14.93
C PRO A 285 -10.39 -0.53 -13.74
N TRP A 286 -9.83 -0.52 -12.52
CA TRP A 286 -10.55 -0.20 -11.29
C TRP A 286 -11.09 1.24 -11.23
N ILE A 287 -10.44 2.19 -11.92
CA ILE A 287 -10.85 3.61 -11.96
C ILE A 287 -12.27 3.72 -12.52
N PHE A 288 -12.54 2.99 -13.60
CA PHE A 288 -13.78 3.08 -14.38
C PHE A 288 -14.84 2.04 -13.95
N ARG A 289 -14.44 1.00 -13.21
CA ARG A 289 -15.33 -0.11 -12.83
C ARG A 289 -16.51 0.38 -11.98
N GLY A 290 -17.74 -0.02 -12.30
CA GLY A 290 -18.92 0.43 -11.54
C GLY A 290 -19.33 1.88 -11.78
N GLY A 291 -18.68 2.56 -12.73
CA GLY A 291 -19.12 3.83 -13.29
C GLY A 291 -18.92 5.07 -12.41
N PHE A 292 -19.21 6.21 -13.03
CA PHE A 292 -19.40 7.51 -12.38
C PHE A 292 -20.86 7.95 -12.59
N PRO A 293 -21.40 8.83 -11.73
CA PRO A 293 -22.66 9.52 -12.03
C PRO A 293 -22.64 10.11 -13.45
N GLU A 294 -23.75 10.05 -14.16
CA GLU A 294 -23.81 10.34 -15.60
C GLU A 294 -23.37 11.77 -15.94
N ASP A 295 -23.83 12.76 -15.16
CA ASP A 295 -23.44 14.16 -15.28
C ASP A 295 -21.94 14.37 -15.07
N VAL A 296 -21.38 13.70 -14.06
CA VAL A 296 -19.95 13.72 -13.75
C VAL A 296 -19.14 13.06 -14.86
N ARG A 297 -19.58 11.89 -15.34
CA ARG A 297 -18.94 11.14 -16.43
C ARG A 297 -18.90 11.97 -17.70
N HIS A 298 -20.03 12.53 -18.11
CA HIS A 298 -20.14 13.35 -19.31
C HIS A 298 -19.23 14.58 -19.24
N LYS A 299 -19.26 15.30 -18.12
CA LYS A 299 -18.38 16.46 -17.91
C LYS A 299 -16.91 16.09 -18.06
N ARG A 300 -16.49 14.96 -17.48
CA ARG A 300 -15.09 14.52 -17.52
C ARG A 300 -14.69 14.01 -18.89
N LEU A 301 -15.59 13.36 -19.60
CA LEU A 301 -15.38 12.96 -20.98
C LEU A 301 -15.09 14.18 -21.86
N VAL A 302 -15.87 15.25 -21.72
CA VAL A 302 -15.63 16.54 -22.39
C VAL A 302 -14.26 17.13 -22.02
N ASP A 303 -13.89 17.08 -20.74
CA ASP A 303 -12.58 17.56 -20.28
C ASP A 303 -11.42 16.77 -20.91
N VAL A 304 -11.54 15.44 -21.02
CA VAL A 304 -10.51 14.57 -21.64
C VAL A 304 -10.39 14.83 -23.14
N CYS A 305 -11.51 14.92 -23.86
CA CYS A 305 -11.53 15.27 -25.28
C CYS A 305 -10.92 16.65 -25.51
N SER A 306 -11.28 17.65 -24.70
CA SER A 306 -10.69 18.99 -24.81
C SER A 306 -9.17 18.99 -24.62
N ARG A 307 -8.65 18.16 -23.71
CA ARG A 307 -7.20 17.99 -23.54
C ARG A 307 -6.55 17.33 -24.76
N LEU A 308 -7.16 16.28 -25.30
CA LEU A 308 -6.69 15.63 -26.53
C LEU A 308 -6.60 16.61 -27.71
N ASP A 309 -7.60 17.50 -27.84
CA ASP A 309 -7.69 18.46 -28.94
C ASP A 309 -6.70 19.62 -28.82
N ARG A 310 -6.45 20.10 -27.60
CA ARG A 310 -5.44 21.16 -27.35
C ARG A 310 -4.02 20.70 -27.72
N GLY A 311 -3.76 19.40 -27.66
CA GLY A 311 -2.43 18.83 -27.90
C GLY A 311 -1.43 19.18 -26.80
N GLY A 312 -0.14 18.88 -27.05
CA GLY A 312 0.96 19.11 -26.11
C GLY A 312 1.37 17.90 -25.27
N ASP A 313 0.52 16.88 -25.17
CA ASP A 313 0.85 15.60 -24.55
C ASP A 313 1.73 14.73 -25.47
N THR A 314 2.60 13.91 -24.87
CA THR A 314 3.40 12.91 -25.58
C THR A 314 2.50 11.86 -26.27
N LEU A 315 3.04 11.14 -27.25
CA LEU A 315 2.28 10.09 -27.94
C LEU A 315 1.74 9.03 -26.97
N ASP A 316 2.56 8.62 -26.00
CA ASP A 316 2.19 7.62 -24.99
C ASP A 316 1.07 8.14 -24.08
N MET A 317 1.15 9.41 -23.65
CA MET A 317 0.09 10.03 -22.83
C MET A 317 -1.22 10.22 -23.61
N ARG A 318 -1.14 10.55 -24.91
CA ARG A 318 -2.33 10.60 -25.76
C ARG A 318 -3.01 9.25 -25.86
N GLU A 319 -2.27 8.14 -25.81
CA GLU A 319 -2.87 6.80 -25.79
C GLU A 319 -3.57 6.51 -24.45
N VAL A 320 -3.01 6.95 -23.33
CA VAL A 320 -3.70 6.86 -22.02
C VAL A 320 -4.99 7.67 -22.00
N LEU A 321 -4.98 8.89 -22.53
CA LEU A 321 -6.19 9.73 -22.64
C LEU A 321 -7.24 9.09 -23.54
N ARG A 322 -6.81 8.50 -24.66
CA ARG A 322 -7.67 7.75 -25.56
C ARG A 322 -8.34 6.56 -24.88
N GLU A 323 -7.58 5.78 -24.12
CA GLU A 323 -8.13 4.70 -23.30
C GLU A 323 -9.13 5.18 -22.26
N ALA A 324 -8.88 6.35 -21.65
CA ALA A 324 -9.83 6.95 -20.72
C ALA A 324 -11.15 7.34 -21.42
N VAL A 325 -11.09 7.87 -22.65
CA VAL A 325 -12.29 8.13 -23.49
C VAL A 325 -13.05 6.83 -23.72
N ARG A 326 -12.38 5.79 -24.24
CA ARG A 326 -13.02 4.47 -24.49
C ARG A 326 -13.68 3.89 -23.25
N ALA A 327 -13.05 4.04 -22.09
CA ALA A 327 -13.56 3.50 -20.83
C ALA A 327 -14.75 4.30 -20.25
N MET A 328 -14.89 5.59 -20.60
CA MET A 328 -15.97 6.46 -20.12
C MET A 328 -17.13 6.63 -21.12
N ASP A 329 -16.86 6.43 -22.41
CA ASP A 329 -17.82 6.56 -23.50
C ASP A 329 -18.57 5.25 -23.76
N SER A 330 -19.39 4.83 -22.79
CA SER A 330 -20.20 3.60 -22.90
C SER A 330 -21.15 3.58 -24.10
N ASP A 331 -21.49 4.76 -24.63
CA ASP A 331 -22.50 4.95 -25.67
C ASP A 331 -21.87 5.19 -27.06
N GLY A 332 -20.53 5.20 -27.15
CA GLY A 332 -19.76 5.26 -28.39
C GLY A 332 -19.74 6.62 -29.11
N GLN A 333 -20.39 7.65 -28.56
CA GLN A 333 -20.62 8.94 -29.24
C GLN A 333 -19.33 9.74 -29.47
N PHE A 334 -18.33 9.58 -28.60
CA PHE A 334 -17.05 10.29 -28.67
C PHE A 334 -15.96 9.45 -29.33
N THR A 335 -16.08 8.13 -29.22
CA THR A 335 -15.12 7.18 -29.75
C THR A 335 -15.09 7.25 -31.29
N GLU A 336 -16.24 7.34 -31.95
CA GLU A 336 -16.28 7.45 -33.42
C GLU A 336 -15.57 8.70 -33.96
N HIS A 337 -15.60 9.82 -33.21
CA HIS A 337 -14.98 11.07 -33.63
C HIS A 337 -13.45 11.09 -33.48
N HIS A 338 -12.94 10.55 -32.37
CA HIS A 338 -11.50 10.56 -32.07
C HIS A 338 -10.76 9.32 -32.59
N PHE A 339 -11.49 8.31 -33.09
CA PHE A 339 -10.95 7.00 -33.44
C PHE A 339 -11.54 6.38 -34.72
N PRO A 340 -11.45 7.03 -35.89
CA PRO A 340 -12.03 6.47 -37.12
C PRO A 340 -11.39 5.14 -37.60
N ASP A 341 -10.16 4.80 -37.18
CA ASP A 341 -9.37 3.64 -37.67
C ASP A 341 -8.72 2.77 -36.55
N ALA A 342 -9.20 2.85 -35.31
CA ALA A 342 -8.30 2.68 -34.16
C ALA A 342 -8.02 1.25 -33.65
N GLU A 343 -8.50 0.20 -34.30
CA GLU A 343 -8.20 -1.16 -33.85
C GLU A 343 -6.82 -1.66 -34.35
N TYR A 344 -6.29 -1.08 -35.43
CA TYR A 344 -5.18 -1.69 -36.18
C TYR A 344 -3.77 -1.18 -35.80
N ARG A 345 -3.59 0.11 -35.46
CA ARG A 345 -2.23 0.71 -35.37
C ARG A 345 -1.49 0.56 -34.04
N TYR A 346 -2.13 0.08 -32.98
CA TYR A 346 -1.49 -0.08 -31.67
C TYR A 346 -0.95 -1.51 -31.48
N ARG A 347 -1.71 -2.54 -31.87
CA ARG A 347 -1.25 -3.93 -31.87
C ARG A 347 -0.04 -4.15 -32.77
N GLU A 348 -0.06 -3.56 -33.97
CA GLU A 348 1.07 -3.63 -34.90
C GLU A 348 2.35 -3.00 -34.33
N ARG A 349 2.22 -1.91 -33.55
CA ARG A 349 3.38 -1.20 -32.96
C ARG A 349 3.96 -1.87 -31.72
N VAL A 350 3.12 -2.46 -30.86
CA VAL A 350 3.57 -3.05 -29.59
C VAL A 350 3.91 -4.53 -29.72
N PHE A 351 3.23 -5.24 -30.61
CA PHE A 351 3.42 -6.69 -30.79
C PHE A 351 4.07 -7.07 -32.11
N GLY A 352 4.28 -6.13 -33.04
CA GLY A 352 4.83 -6.41 -34.37
C GLY A 352 3.90 -7.25 -35.25
N GLU A 353 2.63 -7.39 -34.88
CA GLU A 353 1.64 -8.17 -35.60
C GLU A 353 1.09 -7.35 -36.77
N ARG A 354 1.50 -7.68 -38.00
CA ARG A 354 0.84 -7.20 -39.21
C ARG A 354 -0.51 -7.90 -39.39
N PRO A 355 -1.53 -7.21 -39.93
CA PRO A 355 -2.78 -7.87 -40.27
C PRO A 355 -2.51 -8.97 -41.30
N VAL A 356 -3.13 -10.14 -41.11
CA VAL A 356 -3.33 -11.07 -42.21
C VAL A 356 -4.35 -10.42 -43.12
N GLU A 357 -3.92 -10.00 -44.31
CA GLU A 357 -4.85 -9.56 -45.36
C GLU A 357 -5.75 -10.74 -45.73
N GLU A 358 -7.06 -10.58 -45.54
CA GLU A 358 -8.10 -11.49 -46.06
C GLU A 358 -8.44 -11.16 -47.52
#